data_AF-A0A662DP14-F1
#
_entry.id   AF-A0A662DP14-F1
#
_cell.length_a   1.000
_cell.length_b   1.000
_cell.length_c   1.000
_cell.angle_alpha   90.00
_cell.angle_beta   90.00
_cell.angle_gamma   90.00
#
_symmetry.space_group_name_H-M   'P 1'
#
loop_
_entity.id
_entity.type
_entity.pdbx_description
1 polymer ?
#
loop_
_entity_poly.entity_id
_entity_poly.type
_entity_poly.pdbx_seq_one_letter_code
_entity_poly.pdbx_strand_id
1 'polypeptide(L)' 'MVLAAHGWPGWWLAIATLIGGTMSAAGANAINQVIDSDIDRVMSRTRGRPLPTDHMGRRSAMTFGVALGV' A
#
# COMPACT_ATOMS: atom_id res chain seq x y z
N MET A 1 -9.37 19.25 -5.55
CA MET A 1 -8.97 18.79 -6.90
C MET A 1 -8.71 20.01 -7.78
N VAL A 2 -7.60 20.07 -8.53
CA VAL A 2 -7.22 21.22 -9.38
C VAL A 2 -8.34 21.62 -10.35
N LEU A 3 -8.95 20.63 -10.99
CA LEU A 3 -10.07 20.83 -11.92
C LEU A 3 -11.31 21.42 -11.23
N ALA A 4 -11.66 20.91 -10.04
CA ALA A 4 -12.80 21.40 -9.26
C ALA A 4 -12.57 22.81 -8.68
N ALA A 5 -11.30 23.18 -8.45
CA ALA A 5 -10.93 24.49 -7.94
C ALA A 5 -10.82 25.56 -9.04
N HIS A 6 -10.92 25.17 -10.33
CA HIS A 6 -10.64 26.05 -11.48
C HIS A 6 -9.30 26.79 -11.36
N GLY A 7 -8.29 26.13 -10.77
CA GLY A 7 -7.03 26.77 -10.44
C GLY A 7 -6.19 25.94 -9.47
N TRP A 8 -5.06 26.48 -9.03
CA TRP A 8 -4.19 25.79 -8.08
C TRP A 8 -4.82 25.76 -6.67
N PRO A 9 -5.08 24.57 -6.10
CA PRO A 9 -5.82 24.45 -4.84
C PRO A 9 -4.95 24.69 -3.59
N GLY A 10 -3.69 25.10 -3.78
CA GLY A 10 -2.73 25.34 -2.71
C GLY A 10 -1.76 24.17 -2.48
N TRP A 11 -0.51 24.51 -2.16
CA TRP A 11 0.56 23.54 -1.96
C TRP A 11 0.29 22.58 -0.81
N TRP A 12 -0.31 23.08 0.28
CA TRP A 12 -0.64 22.25 1.44
C TRP A 12 -1.62 21.14 1.10
N LEU A 13 -2.71 21.47 0.39
CA LEU A 13 -3.68 20.46 -0.03
C LEU A 13 -3.08 19.44 -0.97
N ALA A 14 -2.21 19.88 -1.90
CA ALA A 14 -1.51 18.97 -2.81
C ALA A 14 -0.63 17.98 -2.03
N ILE A 15 0.18 18.46 -1.08
CA ILE A 15 1.04 17.61 -0.25
C ILE A 15 0.21 16.65 0.60
N ALA A 16 -0.84 17.14 1.29
CA ALA A 16 -1.71 16.29 2.09
C ALA A 16 -2.37 15.18 1.25
N THR A 17 -2.79 15.50 0.02
CA THR A 17 -3.38 14.53 -0.92
C THR A 17 -2.36 13.49 -1.35
N LEU A 18 -1.13 13.90 -1.66
CA LEU A 18 -0.06 12.97 -2.05
C LEU A 18 0.29 12.04 -0.89
N ILE A 19 0.47 12.57 0.32
CA ILE A 19 0.78 11.76 1.50
C ILE A 19 -0.34 10.77 1.78
N GLY A 20 -1.59 11.24 1.90
CA GLY A 20 -2.74 10.37 2.16
C GLY A 20 -2.96 9.32 1.06
N GLY A 21 -2.81 9.72 -0.21
CA GLY A 21 -2.92 8.82 -1.36
C GLY A 21 -1.82 7.77 -1.37
N THR A 22 -0.57 8.14 -1.08
CA THR A 22 0.55 7.20 -0.97
C THR A 22 0.37 6.24 0.20
N MET A 23 -0.08 6.72 1.36
CA MET A 23 -0.36 5.86 2.52
C MET A 23 -1.47 4.85 2.20
N SER A 24 -2.57 5.30 1.61
CA SER A 24 -3.68 4.45 1.19
C SER A 24 -3.25 3.40 0.16
N ALA A 25 -2.50 3.80 -0.88
CA ALA A 25 -1.98 2.89 -1.90
C ALA A 25 -0.98 1.87 -1.31
N ALA A 26 -0.11 2.30 -0.41
CA ALA A 26 0.86 1.42 0.27
C ALA A 26 0.16 0.42 1.21
N GLY A 27 -0.84 0.89 1.97
CA GLY A 27 -1.65 0.04 2.85
C GLY A 27 -2.40 -1.05 2.07
N ALA A 28 -3.10 -0.66 0.99
CA ALA A 28 -3.77 -1.60 0.09
C ALA A 28 -2.80 -2.60 -0.53
N ASN A 29 -1.61 -2.17 -0.96
CA ASN A 29 -0.61 -3.07 -1.53
C ASN A 29 -0.07 -4.08 -0.49
N ALA A 30 0.19 -3.64 0.74
CA ALA A 30 0.63 -4.52 1.82
C ALA A 30 -0.43 -5.58 2.14
N ILE A 31 -1.70 -5.19 2.21
CA ILE A 31 -2.82 -6.12 2.43
C ILE A 31 -2.92 -7.12 1.26
N ASN A 32 -2.83 -6.67 0.02
CA ASN A 32 -2.83 -7.55 -1.15
C ASN A 32 -1.70 -8.59 -1.08
N GLN A 33 -0.49 -8.20 -0.70
CA GLN A 33 0.61 -9.16 -0.55
C GLN A 33 0.38 -10.17 0.59
N VAL A 34 -0.32 -9.78 1.67
CA VAL A 34 -0.70 -10.72 2.74
C VAL A 34 -1.71 -11.73 2.23
N ILE A 35 -2.75 -11.27 1.52
CA ILE A 35 -3.80 -12.11 0.97
C ILE A 35 -3.23 -13.07 -0.07
N ASP A 36 -2.40 -12.58 -1.00
CA ASP A 36 -1.85 -13.36 -2.12
C ASP A 36 -0.65 -14.24 -1.72
N SER A 37 -0.21 -14.22 -0.47
CA SER A 37 1.08 -14.81 -0.06
C SER A 37 1.20 -16.32 -0.28
N ASP A 38 0.09 -17.05 -0.32
CA ASP A 38 0.05 -18.47 -0.68
C ASP A 38 0.16 -18.70 -2.20
N ILE A 39 -0.55 -17.89 -3.00
CA ILE A 39 -0.47 -17.89 -4.47
C ILE A 39 0.94 -17.48 -4.92
N ASP A 40 1.51 -16.47 -4.27
CA ASP A 40 2.83 -15.96 -4.58
C ASP A 40 3.91 -17.05 -4.39
N ARG A 41 3.73 -18.03 -3.48
CA ARG A 41 4.70 -19.14 -3.29
C ARG A 41 4.88 -20.01 -4.54
N VAL A 42 3.84 -20.17 -5.35
CA VAL A 42 3.89 -21.00 -6.57
C VAL A 42 4.13 -20.16 -7.84
N MET A 43 4.16 -18.83 -7.72
CA MET A 43 4.28 -17.93 -8.86
C MET A 43 5.75 -17.59 -9.17
N SER A 44 6.22 -17.91 -10.37
CA SER A 44 7.62 -17.70 -10.79
C SER A 44 8.12 -16.26 -10.57
N ARG A 45 7.25 -15.27 -10.80
CA ARG A 45 7.54 -13.84 -10.68
C ARG A 45 7.57 -13.33 -9.23
N THR A 46 6.75 -13.87 -8.33
CA THR A 46 6.50 -13.29 -7.00
C THR A 46 6.89 -14.20 -5.82
N ARG A 47 7.31 -15.44 -6.09
CA ARG A 47 7.83 -16.38 -5.07
C ARG A 47 9.00 -15.88 -4.23
N GLY A 48 9.72 -14.86 -4.72
CA GLY A 48 10.83 -14.24 -3.99
C GLY A 48 10.42 -13.12 -3.03
N ARG A 49 9.13 -12.81 -2.90
CA ARG A 49 8.66 -11.76 -1.98
C ARG A 49 8.88 -12.17 -0.50
N PRO A 50 8.94 -11.20 0.43
CA PRO A 50 9.22 -11.47 1.84
C PRO A 50 8.19 -12.36 2.55
N LEU A 51 6.91 -12.27 2.16
CA LEU A 51 5.80 -13.02 2.78
C LEU A 51 5.77 -14.50 2.35
N PRO A 52 5.84 -14.85 1.05
CA PRO A 52 5.95 -16.23 0.58
C PRO A 52 7.15 -16.98 1.15
N THR A 53 8.26 -16.28 1.36
CA THR A 53 9.54 -16.82 1.83
C THR A 53 9.70 -16.79 3.35
N ASP A 54 8.64 -16.43 4.09
CA ASP A 54 8.59 -16.37 5.55
C ASP A 54 9.65 -15.45 6.20
N HIS A 55 10.26 -14.52 5.44
CA HIS A 55 11.16 -13.48 5.97
C HIS A 55 10.42 -12.39 6.75
N MET A 56 9.10 -12.26 6.53
CA MET A 56 8.24 -11.31 7.23
C MET A 56 6.97 -12.03 7.69
N GLY A 57 6.57 -11.81 8.94
CA GLY A 57 5.34 -12.38 9.48
C GLY A 57 4.09 -11.75 8.85
N ARG A 58 3.13 -12.57 8.42
CA ARG A 58 1.82 -12.14 7.89
C ARG A 58 1.11 -11.13 8.79
N ARG A 59 1.13 -11.34 10.12
CA ARG A 59 0.52 -10.41 11.09
C ARG A 59 1.18 -9.04 11.07
N SER A 60 2.51 -8.98 11.02
CA SER A 60 3.23 -7.69 10.97
C SER A 60 2.91 -6.93 9.69
N ALA A 61 2.89 -7.61 8.55
CA ALA A 61 2.53 -7.01 7.26
C ALA A 61 1.07 -6.53 7.24
N MET A 62 0.15 -7.30 7.84
CA MET A 62 -1.25 -6.90 7.96
C MET A 62 -1.42 -5.67 8.86
N THR A 63 -0.77 -5.67 10.03
CA THR A 63 -0.81 -4.51 10.93
C THR A 63 -0.25 -3.26 10.27
N PHE A 64 0.85 -3.38 9.51
CA PHE A 64 1.39 -2.27 8.73
C PHE A 64 0.38 -1.76 7.68
N GLY A 65 -0.23 -2.67 6.93
CA GLY A 65 -1.22 -2.31 5.91
C GLY A 65 -2.44 -1.58 6.48
N VAL A 66 -2.99 -2.08 7.60
CA VAL A 66 -4.12 -1.47 8.30
C VAL A 66 -3.73 -0.13 8.94
N ALA A 67 -2.55 -0.03 9.55
CA ALA A 67 -2.08 1.20 10.19
C ALA A 67 -1.87 2.34 9.18
N LEU A 68 -1.57 2.05 7.91
CA LEU A 68 -1.49 3.06 6.86
C LEU A 68 -2.86 3.46 6.29
N GLY A 69 -3.89 2.63 6.50
CA GLY A 69 -5.24 2.86 5.97
C GLY A 69 -6.17 3.65 6.91
N VAL A 70 -5.72 3.94 8.13
CA VAL A 70 -6.41 4.74 9.15
C VAL A 70 -5.72 6.08 9.29
#